data_AF-A0A2U1NU50-F1
#
_entry.id   AF-A0A2U1NU50-F1
#
_cell.length_a   1.000
_cell.length_b   1.000
_cell.length_c   1.000
_cell.angle_alpha   90.00
_cell.angle_beta   90.00
_cell.angle_gamma   90.00
#
_symmetry.space_group_name_H-M   'P 1'
#
loop_
_entity.id
_entity.type
_entity.pdbx_description
1 polymer ?
#
loop_
_entity_poly.entity_id
_entity_poly.type
_entity_poly.pdbx_seq_one_letter_code
_entity_poly.pdbx_strand_id
1 'polypeptide(L)'
;MQLRCFIIILILQIIYTIGAVNSICELSYTQQNKLYSYSLASSSASFPHGVLSEDGYYKVSSNGTVVWFQLCDGMIFNHDPPKCFDCSECGGSSRCGMGCSALMSNNVLGGYPVCTTIGRTQSITTDLIDKVTPAKGVVVKMWHQGLELNCSLSVSVICDLKQVQGPTTLEKVGDCDFATQITHPAGCANVLTTHGNGLGWFSTLLIILLCLFGAYLIAGAVYRYFYLGIRGIDIIPNLEFWVSLPHRVQSLFVSLVQRFRGPSERYRSSYSPVDF
;
A
#
# COMPACT_ATOMS: atom_id res chain seq x y z
N MET A 1 -35.47 7.79 -12.37
CA MET A 1 -34.63 6.60 -12.03
C MET A 1 -33.26 6.64 -12.71
N GLN A 2 -33.16 7.03 -13.99
CA GLN A 2 -31.91 7.12 -14.77
C GLN A 2 -30.80 7.99 -14.15
N LEU A 3 -31.14 9.15 -13.57
CA LEU A 3 -30.17 10.12 -13.03
C LEU A 3 -29.45 9.63 -11.75
N ARG A 4 -30.11 8.79 -10.93
CA ARG A 4 -29.53 8.28 -9.67
C ARG A 4 -28.51 7.16 -9.92
N CYS A 5 -28.70 6.34 -10.96
CA CYS A 5 -27.74 5.30 -11.35
C CYS A 5 -26.45 5.90 -11.92
N PHE A 6 -26.54 6.99 -12.69
CA PHE A 6 -25.38 7.67 -13.26
C PHE A 6 -24.46 8.24 -12.17
N ILE A 7 -25.03 8.84 -11.13
CA ILE A 7 -24.28 9.38 -9.98
C ILE A 7 -23.53 8.28 -9.23
N ILE A 8 -24.16 7.10 -9.03
CA ILE A 8 -23.52 5.98 -8.34
C ILE A 8 -22.35 5.40 -9.16
N ILE A 9 -22.48 5.29 -10.48
CA ILE A 9 -21.40 4.84 -11.37
C ILE A 9 -20.24 5.84 -11.38
N LEU A 10 -20.54 7.15 -11.38
CA LEU A 10 -19.53 8.20 -11.29
C LEU A 10 -18.77 8.17 -9.95
N ILE A 11 -19.48 7.97 -8.84
CA ILE A 11 -18.86 7.84 -7.51
C ILE A 11 -17.98 6.57 -7.45
N LEU A 12 -18.43 5.45 -8.01
CA LEU A 12 -17.64 4.21 -8.10
C LEU A 12 -16.39 4.37 -8.97
N GLN A 13 -16.47 5.11 -10.08
CA GLN A 13 -15.30 5.43 -10.91
C GLN A 13 -14.32 6.35 -10.19
N ILE A 14 -14.82 7.37 -9.48
CA ILE A 14 -13.99 8.27 -8.67
C ILE A 14 -13.25 7.50 -7.57
N ILE A 15 -13.94 6.60 -6.85
CA ILE A 15 -13.33 5.73 -5.83
C ILE A 15 -12.26 4.81 -6.44
N TYR A 16 -12.49 4.29 -7.66
CA TYR A 16 -11.50 3.44 -8.35
C TYR A 16 -10.25 4.23 -8.78
N THR A 17 -10.40 5.49 -9.21
CA THR A 17 -9.26 6.32 -9.66
C THR A 17 -8.39 6.88 -8.52
N ILE A 18 -8.88 6.95 -7.28
CA ILE A 18 -8.12 7.48 -6.13
C ILE A 18 -7.17 6.43 -5.53
N GLY A 19 -7.24 5.17 -5.98
CA GLY A 19 -6.54 4.02 -5.37
C GLY A 19 -5.04 3.88 -5.64
N ALA A 20 -4.35 4.86 -6.22
CA ALA A 20 -2.91 4.76 -6.52
C ALA A 20 -2.16 6.07 -6.21
N VAL A 21 -2.24 6.53 -4.97
CA VAL A 21 -1.25 7.47 -4.43
C VAL A 21 -0.08 6.61 -3.94
N ASN A 22 0.96 6.46 -4.77
CA ASN A 22 2.22 5.91 -4.27
C ASN A 22 2.82 6.97 -3.33
N SER A 23 2.73 6.70 -2.04
CA SER A 23 3.56 7.30 -1.00
C SER A 23 5.03 7.25 -1.43
N ILE A 24 5.74 8.36 -1.25
CA ILE A 24 7.18 8.42 -1.52
C ILE A 24 7.85 7.30 -0.71
N CYS A 25 8.72 6.52 -1.36
CA CYS A 25 9.47 5.44 -0.72
C CYS A 25 8.65 4.25 -0.16
N GLU A 26 7.43 4.06 -0.65
CA GLU A 26 6.69 2.80 -0.48
C GLU A 26 6.64 2.04 -1.80
N LEU A 27 6.93 0.74 -1.74
CA LEU A 27 6.90 -0.13 -2.90
C LEU A 27 6.18 -1.42 -2.53
N SER A 28 5.25 -1.85 -3.37
CA SER A 28 4.60 -3.15 -3.24
C SER A 28 4.79 -3.95 -4.53
N TYR A 29 5.32 -5.16 -4.42
CA TYR A 29 5.54 -6.05 -5.55
C TYR A 29 4.96 -7.43 -5.28
N THR A 30 4.14 -7.94 -6.17
CA THR A 30 3.55 -9.28 -6.03
C THR A 30 4.25 -10.27 -6.94
N GLN A 31 4.77 -11.36 -6.38
CA GLN A 31 5.41 -12.44 -7.12
C GLN A 31 5.03 -13.78 -6.50
N GLN A 32 4.57 -14.73 -7.33
CA GLN A 32 4.23 -16.10 -6.89
C GLN A 32 3.34 -16.16 -5.64
N ASN A 33 2.26 -15.35 -5.62
CA ASN A 33 1.30 -15.32 -4.50
C ASN A 33 1.90 -14.85 -3.16
N LYS A 34 3.01 -14.12 -3.22
CA LYS A 34 3.62 -13.37 -2.12
C LYS A 34 3.63 -11.89 -2.49
N LEU A 35 3.20 -11.06 -1.57
CA LEU A 35 3.29 -9.61 -1.65
C LEU A 35 4.52 -9.17 -0.85
N TYR A 36 5.48 -8.60 -1.54
CA TYR A 36 6.66 -7.95 -0.98
C TYR A 36 6.32 -6.48 -0.79
N SER A 37 6.21 -6.05 0.45
CA SER A 37 5.96 -4.64 0.81
C SER A 37 7.21 -4.04 1.42
N TYR A 38 7.66 -2.91 0.88
CA TYR A 38 8.79 -2.13 1.34
C TYR A 38 8.26 -0.78 1.82
N SER A 39 8.65 -0.39 3.03
CA SER A 39 8.40 0.94 3.56
C SER A 39 9.70 1.47 4.16
N LEU A 40 10.46 2.17 3.32
CA LEU A 40 11.80 2.63 3.64
C LEU A 40 11.81 3.70 4.74
N ALA A 41 10.76 4.53 4.80
CA ALA A 41 10.61 5.61 5.79
C ALA A 41 9.85 5.18 7.07
N SER A 42 9.42 3.92 7.16
CA SER A 42 8.71 3.45 8.35
C SER A 42 9.60 3.36 9.58
N SER A 43 9.08 3.81 10.71
CA SER A 43 9.73 3.66 12.02
C SER A 43 9.79 2.20 12.43
N SER A 44 10.92 1.78 12.98
CA SER A 44 11.14 0.48 13.62
C SER A 44 11.69 0.65 15.04
N ALA A 45 11.67 -0.42 15.84
CA ALA A 45 12.13 -0.36 17.23
C ALA A 45 13.59 0.09 17.39
N SER A 46 14.45 -0.27 16.43
CA SER A 46 15.87 0.11 16.42
C SER A 46 16.17 1.35 15.57
N PHE A 47 15.29 1.70 14.64
CA PHE A 47 15.47 2.81 13.69
C PHE A 47 14.16 3.62 13.59
N PRO A 48 13.99 4.67 14.42
CA PRO A 48 12.75 5.44 14.48
C PRO A 48 12.48 6.23 13.19
N HIS A 49 13.52 6.51 12.42
CA HIS A 49 13.44 7.24 11.15
C HIS A 49 13.60 6.34 9.92
N GLY A 50 13.51 5.02 10.08
CA GLY A 50 13.68 4.08 8.97
C GLY A 50 15.05 4.23 8.31
N VAL A 51 15.08 4.41 6.99
CA VAL A 51 16.30 4.63 6.19
C VAL A 51 16.72 6.10 6.11
N LEU A 52 16.00 7.03 6.74
CA LEU A 52 16.39 8.44 6.72
C LEU A 52 17.63 8.63 7.59
N SER A 53 18.57 9.45 7.12
CA SER A 53 19.73 9.82 7.92
C SER A 53 19.29 10.62 9.16
N GLU A 54 19.82 10.27 10.33
CA GLU A 54 19.58 10.96 11.60
C GLU A 54 20.08 12.41 11.56
N ASP A 55 21.17 12.66 10.82
CA ASP A 55 21.77 13.98 10.64
C ASP A 55 21.04 14.82 9.56
N GLY A 56 20.02 14.24 8.89
CA GLY A 56 19.24 14.88 7.85
C GLY A 56 19.80 14.73 6.43
N TYR A 57 20.97 14.11 6.28
CA TYR A 57 21.57 13.77 4.98
C TYR A 57 22.60 12.64 5.10
N TYR A 58 22.80 11.92 4.01
CA TYR A 58 23.95 11.07 3.76
C TYR A 58 24.99 11.83 2.95
N LYS A 59 26.27 11.50 3.15
CA LYS A 59 27.40 12.10 2.43
C LYS A 59 28.32 11.01 1.91
N VAL A 60 28.67 11.09 0.64
CA VAL A 60 29.65 10.20 0.01
C VAL A 60 30.58 11.01 -0.89
N SER A 61 31.85 10.63 -0.97
CA SER A 61 32.85 11.34 -1.78
C SER A 61 33.70 10.37 -2.57
N SER A 62 33.93 10.66 -3.84
CA SER A 62 34.81 9.89 -4.73
C SER A 62 35.42 10.80 -5.78
N ASN A 63 36.73 10.65 -6.05
CA ASN A 63 37.46 11.37 -7.09
C ASN A 63 37.27 12.91 -7.07
N GLY A 64 37.22 13.52 -5.88
CA GLY A 64 37.03 14.96 -5.70
C GLY A 64 35.60 15.47 -5.89
N THR A 65 34.65 14.58 -6.20
CA THR A 65 33.21 14.86 -6.20
C THR A 65 32.62 14.45 -4.85
N VAL A 66 31.80 15.30 -4.27
CA VAL A 66 31.06 15.04 -3.02
C VAL A 66 29.57 15.06 -3.34
N VAL A 67 28.83 14.05 -2.89
CA VAL A 67 27.39 13.98 -3.05
C VAL A 67 26.75 13.93 -1.67
N TRP A 68 25.80 14.84 -1.45
CA TRP A 68 24.88 14.80 -0.31
C TRP A 68 23.51 14.37 -0.82
N PHE A 69 22.84 13.52 -0.08
CA PHE A 69 21.50 13.09 -0.44
C PHE A 69 20.69 12.66 0.79
N GLN A 70 19.37 12.77 0.72
CA GLN A 70 18.47 12.22 1.71
C GLN A 70 17.46 11.33 1.01
N LEU A 71 17.31 10.10 1.49
CA LEU A 71 16.31 9.18 0.96
C LEU A 71 14.93 9.60 1.45
N CYS A 72 13.94 9.52 0.56
CA CYS A 72 12.51 9.67 0.90
C CYS A 72 12.07 11.06 1.38
N ASP A 73 12.98 12.02 1.49
CA ASP A 73 12.71 13.39 1.92
C ASP A 73 13.74 14.37 1.35
N GLY A 74 13.58 15.65 1.66
CA GLY A 74 14.58 16.69 1.40
C GLY A 74 15.69 16.66 2.42
N MET A 75 16.88 17.06 1.99
CA MET A 75 18.02 17.23 2.90
C MET A 75 17.80 18.41 3.85
N ILE A 76 18.25 18.24 5.08
CA ILE A 76 18.25 19.26 6.12
C ILE A 76 19.66 19.35 6.69
N PHE A 77 20.18 20.57 6.81
CA PHE A 77 21.50 20.85 7.38
C PHE A 77 21.35 21.66 8.66
N ASN A 78 21.64 21.03 9.80
CA ASN A 78 21.67 21.72 11.10
C ASN A 78 23.06 22.32 11.37
N HIS A 79 24.11 21.60 10.99
CA HIS A 79 25.50 22.01 11.15
C HIS A 79 26.23 21.85 9.80
N ASP A 80 27.15 22.77 9.50
CA ASP A 80 28.03 22.73 8.33
C ASP A 80 27.35 22.52 6.96
N PRO A 81 26.50 23.48 6.51
CA PRO A 81 25.90 23.41 5.18
C PRO A 81 26.98 23.43 4.08
N PRO A 82 26.69 22.84 2.89
CA PRO A 82 27.62 22.83 1.77
C PRO A 82 27.98 24.26 1.34
N LYS A 83 29.29 24.54 1.32
CA LYS A 83 29.84 25.83 0.88
C LYS A 83 30.26 25.70 -0.58
N CYS A 84 29.33 25.96 -1.48
CA CYS A 84 29.56 25.86 -2.92
C CYS A 84 28.78 26.96 -3.67
N PHE A 85 29.25 27.28 -4.87
CA PHE A 85 28.57 28.22 -5.76
C PHE A 85 27.44 27.55 -6.54
N ASP A 86 26.49 28.35 -7.01
CA ASP A 86 25.35 27.94 -7.87
C ASP A 86 24.32 26.99 -7.22
N CYS A 87 23.82 27.36 -6.05
CA CYS A 87 22.83 26.56 -5.31
C CYS A 87 21.39 27.06 -5.46
N SER A 88 21.06 27.71 -6.59
CA SER A 88 19.77 28.38 -6.82
C SER A 88 18.56 27.43 -6.69
N GLU A 89 18.69 26.20 -7.17
CA GLU A 89 17.59 25.22 -7.22
C GLU A 89 17.46 24.33 -5.96
N CYS A 90 18.40 24.41 -5.03
CA CYS A 90 18.41 23.61 -3.80
C CYS A 90 18.66 24.51 -2.58
N GLY A 91 17.68 25.39 -2.28
CA GLY A 91 17.68 26.24 -1.09
C GLY A 91 18.34 27.61 -1.25
N GLY A 92 18.92 27.88 -2.42
CA GLY A 92 19.51 29.18 -2.76
C GLY A 92 20.83 29.47 -2.04
N SER A 93 21.27 30.72 -2.11
CA SER A 93 22.56 31.17 -1.53
C SER A 93 22.59 31.18 0.00
N SER A 94 21.44 31.24 0.67
CA SER A 94 21.35 31.32 2.13
C SER A 94 21.25 29.96 2.83
N ARG A 95 20.69 28.96 2.15
CA ARG A 95 20.41 27.62 2.70
C ARG A 95 20.72 26.52 1.69
N CYS A 96 21.89 26.61 1.06
CA CYS A 96 22.30 25.64 0.07
C CYS A 96 22.23 24.21 0.61
N GLY A 97 21.63 23.31 -0.17
CA GLY A 97 21.41 21.93 0.22
C GLY A 97 20.05 21.67 0.87
N MET A 98 19.29 22.70 1.27
CA MET A 98 17.94 22.48 1.81
C MET A 98 16.88 22.48 0.70
N GLY A 99 15.91 21.57 0.81
CA GLY A 99 14.73 21.53 -0.08
C GLY A 99 14.91 20.75 -1.38
N CYS A 100 16.08 20.14 -1.60
CA CYS A 100 16.27 19.10 -2.61
C CYS A 100 16.63 17.77 -1.96
N SER A 101 16.49 16.67 -2.70
CA SER A 101 16.78 15.33 -2.17
C SER A 101 18.22 14.92 -2.41
N ALA A 102 18.90 15.48 -3.42
CA ALA A 102 20.31 15.20 -3.68
C ALA A 102 21.04 16.37 -4.34
N LEU A 103 22.27 16.61 -3.89
CA LEU A 103 23.15 17.69 -4.32
C LEU A 103 24.56 17.14 -4.54
N MET A 104 25.16 17.50 -5.67
CA MET A 104 26.56 17.20 -5.98
C MET A 104 27.39 18.46 -5.84
N SER A 105 28.60 18.35 -5.30
CA SER A 105 29.66 19.35 -5.44
C SER A 105 30.83 18.75 -6.19
N ASN A 106 31.28 19.43 -7.25
CA ASN A 106 32.49 19.08 -7.96
C ASN A 106 33.44 20.28 -7.99
N ASN A 107 34.74 20.00 -7.91
CA ASN A 107 35.77 21.00 -8.13
C ASN A 107 36.09 21.02 -9.61
N VAL A 108 35.49 21.95 -10.35
CA VAL A 108 35.95 22.25 -11.72
C VAL A 108 37.39 22.77 -11.63
N LEU A 109 38.19 22.51 -12.69
CA LEU A 109 39.65 22.71 -12.87
C LEU A 109 40.31 24.05 -12.42
N GLY A 110 39.67 24.89 -11.60
CA GLY A 110 40.13 26.21 -11.18
C GLY A 110 39.82 26.63 -9.73
N GLY A 111 39.65 25.70 -8.78
CA GLY A 111 39.91 25.97 -7.35
C GLY A 111 38.73 26.36 -6.44
N TYR A 112 37.47 26.22 -6.87
CA TYR A 112 36.31 26.38 -5.98
C TYR A 112 35.21 25.34 -6.25
N PRO A 113 34.47 24.91 -5.20
CA PRO A 113 33.40 23.94 -5.33
C PRO A 113 32.14 24.56 -5.97
N VAL A 114 31.65 23.93 -7.03
CA VAL A 114 30.37 24.27 -7.69
C VAL A 114 29.36 23.18 -7.36
N CYS A 115 28.17 23.60 -6.95
CA CYS A 115 27.07 22.70 -6.64
C CYS A 115 26.13 22.53 -7.83
N THR A 116 25.64 21.31 -7.98
CA THR A 116 24.67 20.95 -9.00
C THR A 116 23.59 20.10 -8.33
N THR A 117 22.33 20.51 -8.49
CA THR A 117 21.19 19.75 -7.98
C THR A 117 21.01 18.51 -8.85
N ILE A 118 21.01 17.32 -8.24
CA ILE A 118 20.87 16.05 -8.98
C ILE A 118 19.59 15.30 -8.61
N GLY A 119 18.83 15.77 -7.62
CA GLY A 119 17.55 15.19 -7.23
C GLY A 119 16.66 16.17 -6.48
N ARG A 120 15.34 16.14 -6.77
CA ARG A 120 14.32 16.90 -6.02
C ARG A 120 13.42 15.95 -5.24
N THR A 121 12.78 16.48 -4.19
CA THR A 121 11.86 15.71 -3.34
C THR A 121 10.64 15.16 -4.09
N GLN A 122 10.23 15.82 -5.16
CA GLN A 122 9.11 15.40 -6.02
C GLN A 122 9.50 14.34 -7.05
N SER A 123 10.79 14.15 -7.30
CA SER A 123 11.34 13.29 -8.36
C SER A 123 12.14 12.13 -7.77
N ILE A 124 11.52 11.45 -6.80
CA ILE A 124 12.03 10.23 -6.17
C ILE A 124 11.18 9.05 -6.62
N THR A 125 11.81 8.05 -7.22
CA THR A 125 11.17 6.78 -7.59
C THR A 125 11.85 5.63 -6.87
N THR A 126 11.08 4.62 -6.47
CA THR A 126 11.59 3.42 -5.81
C THR A 126 11.26 2.21 -6.68
N ASP A 127 12.27 1.41 -6.97
CA ASP A 127 12.17 0.19 -7.77
C ASP A 127 12.89 -0.96 -7.07
N LEU A 128 12.74 -2.19 -7.57
CA LEU A 128 13.50 -3.34 -7.08
C LEU A 128 14.92 -3.32 -7.65
N ILE A 129 15.91 -3.70 -6.82
CA ILE A 129 17.29 -3.95 -7.31
C ILE A 129 17.29 -5.08 -8.34
N ASP A 130 16.53 -6.13 -8.06
CA ASP A 130 16.38 -7.28 -8.94
C ASP A 130 14.95 -7.82 -8.87
N LYS A 131 14.31 -7.96 -10.03
CA LYS A 131 12.95 -8.52 -10.15
C LYS A 131 12.93 -10.05 -9.97
N VAL A 132 14.07 -10.71 -10.18
CA VAL A 132 14.22 -12.16 -9.96
C VAL A 132 14.33 -12.44 -8.46
N THR A 133 15.09 -11.60 -7.74
CA THR A 133 15.32 -11.72 -6.30
C THR A 133 14.85 -10.48 -5.52
N PRO A 134 13.52 -10.29 -5.32
CA PRO A 134 12.99 -9.12 -4.61
C PRO A 134 13.53 -9.00 -3.17
N ALA A 135 13.91 -10.12 -2.54
CA ALA A 135 14.49 -10.13 -1.20
C ALA A 135 15.85 -9.39 -1.10
N LYS A 136 16.53 -9.11 -2.23
CA LYS A 136 17.82 -8.42 -2.24
C LYS A 136 17.73 -6.97 -1.76
N GLY A 137 16.62 -6.30 -2.04
CA GLY A 137 16.36 -4.92 -1.65
C GLY A 137 15.81 -4.04 -2.77
N VAL A 138 15.87 -2.74 -2.56
CA VAL A 138 15.25 -1.71 -3.41
C VAL A 138 16.26 -0.67 -3.84
N VAL A 139 16.05 -0.09 -5.02
CA VAL A 139 16.81 1.05 -5.53
C VAL A 139 15.94 2.28 -5.50
N VAL A 140 16.43 3.34 -4.86
CA VAL A 140 15.79 4.64 -4.83
C VAL A 140 16.52 5.53 -5.83
N LYS A 141 15.82 5.94 -6.87
CA LYS A 141 16.33 6.84 -7.90
C LYS A 141 15.78 8.24 -7.67
N MET A 142 16.69 9.19 -7.51
CA MET A 142 16.41 10.61 -7.49
C MET A 142 16.90 11.20 -8.79
N TRP A 143 16.15 12.11 -9.38
CA TRP A 143 16.58 12.75 -10.62
C TRP A 143 16.20 14.21 -10.67
N HIS A 144 16.93 14.98 -11.45
CA HIS A 144 16.63 16.35 -11.73
C HIS A 144 16.83 16.61 -13.22
N GLN A 145 15.80 17.17 -13.86
CA GLN A 145 15.84 17.61 -15.23
C GLN A 145 16.27 19.08 -15.25
N GLY A 146 17.58 19.29 -15.40
CA GLY A 146 18.18 20.61 -15.52
C GLY A 146 18.06 21.18 -16.94
N LEU A 147 18.46 22.43 -17.10
CA LEU A 147 18.45 23.13 -18.40
C LEU A 147 19.49 22.60 -19.38
N GLU A 148 20.66 22.19 -18.89
CA GLU A 148 21.78 21.73 -19.73
C GLU A 148 21.98 20.21 -19.69
N LEU A 149 21.76 19.59 -18.52
CA LEU A 149 22.05 18.17 -18.28
C LEU A 149 20.99 17.56 -17.34
N ASN A 150 20.61 16.32 -17.65
CA ASN A 150 19.77 15.50 -16.78
C ASN A 150 20.67 14.72 -15.84
N CYS A 151 20.53 14.95 -14.55
CA CYS A 151 21.34 14.27 -13.54
C CYS A 151 20.47 13.33 -12.73
N SER A 152 21.03 12.18 -12.34
CA SER A 152 20.34 11.26 -11.44
C SER A 152 21.27 10.59 -10.44
N LEU A 153 20.72 10.26 -9.28
CA LEU A 153 21.38 9.50 -8.23
C LEU A 153 20.55 8.25 -7.95
N SER A 154 21.17 7.09 -8.13
CA SER A 154 20.57 5.79 -7.82
C SER A 154 21.20 5.22 -6.56
N VAL A 155 20.42 5.09 -5.50
CA VAL A 155 20.86 4.55 -4.20
C VAL A 155 20.30 3.16 -4.04
N SER A 156 21.16 2.15 -4.04
CA SER A 156 20.76 0.77 -3.78
C SER A 156 20.74 0.50 -2.28
N VAL A 157 19.55 0.22 -1.75
CA VAL A 157 19.34 -0.14 -0.34
C VAL A 157 19.32 -1.66 -0.24
N ILE A 158 20.45 -2.23 0.14
CA ILE A 158 20.64 -3.66 0.28
C ILE A 158 20.03 -4.11 1.61
N CYS A 159 19.23 -5.17 1.56
CA CYS A 159 18.64 -5.78 2.75
C CYS A 159 19.70 -6.51 3.57
N ASP A 160 19.92 -6.04 4.79
CA ASP A 160 20.60 -6.78 5.86
C ASP A 160 19.91 -6.47 7.19
N LEU A 161 19.49 -7.50 7.94
CA LEU A 161 18.78 -7.34 9.20
C LEU A 161 19.69 -7.01 10.38
N LYS A 162 21.01 -7.22 10.25
CA LYS A 162 21.98 -7.11 11.36
C LYS A 162 22.94 -5.95 11.17
N GLN A 163 23.27 -5.63 9.92
CA GLN A 163 24.27 -4.61 9.60
C GLN A 163 23.60 -3.33 9.08
N VAL A 164 24.03 -2.20 9.63
CA VAL A 164 23.76 -0.87 9.07
C VAL A 164 25.07 -0.29 8.60
N GLN A 165 25.13 0.05 7.32
CA GLN A 165 26.29 0.68 6.71
C GLN A 165 25.83 1.81 5.80
N GLY A 166 26.37 3.01 6.05
CA GLY A 166 26.15 4.18 5.19
C GLY A 166 26.83 4.03 3.83
N PRO A 167 26.72 5.05 2.96
CA PRO A 167 27.25 4.99 1.61
C PRO A 167 28.78 4.93 1.61
N THR A 168 29.34 3.87 1.03
CA THR A 168 30.79 3.63 0.99
C THR A 168 31.40 3.96 -0.36
N THR A 169 30.71 3.62 -1.44
CA THR A 169 31.19 3.81 -2.81
C THR A 169 30.29 4.79 -3.57
N LEU A 170 30.92 5.60 -4.40
CA LEU A 170 30.25 6.46 -5.37
C LEU A 170 30.80 6.11 -6.74
N GLU A 171 29.96 5.48 -7.56
CA GLU A 171 30.26 5.09 -8.93
C GLU A 171 29.58 6.05 -9.89
N LYS A 172 30.33 6.50 -10.90
CA LYS A 172 29.79 7.31 -11.99
C LYS A 172 29.38 6.36 -13.12
N VAL A 173 28.09 6.24 -13.38
CA VAL A 173 27.50 5.31 -14.36
C VAL A 173 27.34 5.97 -15.74
N GLY A 174 27.03 7.27 -15.76
CA GLY A 174 26.86 8.06 -16.99
C GLY A 174 27.50 9.44 -16.84
N ASP A 175 27.15 10.40 -17.72
CA ASP A 175 27.75 11.74 -17.69
C ASP A 175 27.43 12.52 -16.41
N CYS A 176 26.18 12.41 -15.94
CA CYS A 176 25.68 12.97 -14.67
C CYS A 176 24.83 11.97 -13.88
N ASP A 177 25.07 10.66 -14.10
CA ASP A 177 24.38 9.59 -13.39
C ASP A 177 25.31 8.92 -12.40
N PHE A 178 24.90 8.90 -11.14
CA PHE A 178 25.67 8.38 -10.03
C PHE A 178 24.95 7.21 -9.36
N ALA A 179 25.73 6.23 -8.91
CA ALA A 179 25.24 5.09 -8.15
C ALA A 179 26.00 4.97 -6.83
N THR A 180 25.27 4.66 -5.76
CA THR A 180 25.83 4.33 -4.45
C THR A 180 25.02 3.23 -3.79
N GLN A 181 25.63 2.58 -2.81
CA GLN A 181 25.03 1.44 -2.11
C GLN A 181 25.04 1.72 -0.61
N ILE A 182 23.91 1.45 0.04
CA ILE A 182 23.77 1.46 1.49
C ILE A 182 23.19 0.13 1.95
N THR A 183 23.52 -0.27 3.16
CA THR A 183 23.01 -1.49 3.76
C THR A 183 22.14 -1.12 4.95
N HIS A 184 20.86 -1.50 4.91
CA HIS A 184 19.91 -1.13 5.96
C HIS A 184 18.76 -2.16 6.11
N PRO A 185 18.30 -2.46 7.34
CA PRO A 185 17.18 -3.37 7.58
C PRO A 185 15.87 -2.94 6.93
N ALA A 186 15.64 -1.63 6.76
CA ALA A 186 14.45 -1.11 6.06
C ALA A 186 14.41 -1.46 4.56
N GLY A 187 15.54 -1.89 3.97
CA GLY A 187 15.57 -2.44 2.62
C GLY A 187 14.97 -3.85 2.51
N CYS A 188 14.73 -4.52 3.64
CA CYS A 188 14.13 -5.85 3.66
C CYS A 188 12.62 -5.79 3.48
N ALA A 189 12.10 -6.62 2.58
CA ALA A 189 10.67 -6.67 2.31
C ALA A 189 9.89 -7.36 3.45
N ASN A 190 8.75 -6.79 3.80
CA ASN A 190 7.71 -7.51 4.53
C ASN A 190 6.98 -8.43 3.56
N VAL A 191 7.20 -9.73 3.71
CA VAL A 191 6.61 -10.76 2.85
C VAL A 191 5.27 -11.19 3.46
N LEU A 192 4.18 -10.76 2.85
CA LEU A 192 2.85 -11.22 3.16
C LEU A 192 2.48 -12.29 2.15
N THR A 193 2.09 -13.49 2.61
CA THR A 193 1.46 -14.46 1.73
C THR A 193 0.09 -13.93 1.35
N THR A 194 -0.09 -13.55 0.09
CA THR A 194 -1.40 -13.18 -0.41
C THR A 194 -2.19 -14.46 -0.58
N HIS A 195 -2.77 -14.97 0.50
CA HIS A 195 -3.85 -15.94 0.33
C HIS A 195 -4.92 -15.18 -0.46
N GLY A 196 -5.06 -15.53 -1.74
CA GLY A 196 -6.01 -14.87 -2.61
C GLY A 196 -7.37 -14.95 -1.96
N ASN A 197 -7.84 -13.84 -1.40
CA ASN A 197 -9.22 -13.65 -1.00
C ASN A 197 -10.07 -13.53 -2.28
N GLY A 198 -10.01 -14.55 -3.13
CA GLY A 198 -11.07 -14.77 -4.09
C GLY A 198 -12.33 -15.00 -3.28
N LEU A 199 -13.36 -14.21 -3.55
CA LEU A 199 -14.73 -14.49 -3.10
C LEU A 199 -14.95 -15.99 -3.36
N GLY A 200 -14.98 -16.80 -2.29
CA GLY A 200 -15.03 -18.24 -2.43
C GLY A 200 -16.22 -18.65 -3.28
N TRP A 201 -16.20 -19.85 -3.85
CA TRP A 201 -17.32 -20.41 -4.63
C TRP A 201 -18.69 -20.23 -3.94
N PHE A 202 -18.70 -20.31 -2.60
CA PHE A 202 -19.89 -20.03 -1.80
C PHE A 202 -20.37 -18.58 -1.92
N SER A 203 -19.47 -17.60 -1.90
CA SER A 203 -19.80 -16.19 -2.05
C SER A 203 -20.26 -15.87 -3.47
N THR A 204 -19.64 -16.43 -4.50
CA THR A 204 -20.10 -16.23 -5.89
C THR A 204 -21.47 -16.85 -6.11
N LEU A 205 -21.72 -18.06 -5.61
CA LEU A 205 -23.05 -18.69 -5.62
C LEU A 205 -24.09 -17.87 -4.85
N LEU A 206 -23.75 -17.37 -3.66
CA LEU A 206 -24.65 -16.57 -2.84
C LEU A 206 -25.05 -15.27 -3.57
N ILE A 207 -24.09 -14.60 -4.21
CA ILE A 207 -24.35 -13.40 -5.01
C ILE A 207 -25.28 -13.73 -6.19
N ILE A 208 -25.02 -14.81 -6.93
CA ILE A 208 -25.87 -15.23 -8.05
C ILE A 208 -27.30 -15.52 -7.57
N LEU A 209 -27.46 -16.22 -6.44
CA LEU A 209 -28.75 -16.54 -5.87
C LEU A 209 -29.51 -15.27 -5.45
N LEU A 210 -28.83 -14.31 -4.80
CA LEU A 210 -29.43 -13.02 -4.43
C LEU A 210 -29.84 -12.19 -5.65
N CYS A 211 -29.03 -12.19 -6.72
CA CYS A 211 -29.35 -11.51 -7.97
C CYS A 211 -30.58 -12.13 -8.67
N LEU A 212 -30.65 -13.46 -8.77
CA LEU A 212 -31.81 -14.15 -9.34
C LEU A 212 -33.07 -13.93 -8.50
N PHE A 213 -32.93 -13.96 -7.18
CA PHE A 213 -34.03 -13.67 -6.26
C PHE A 213 -34.53 -12.23 -6.40
N GLY A 214 -33.62 -11.25 -6.46
CA GLY A 214 -33.98 -9.86 -6.70
C GLY A 214 -34.68 -9.64 -8.04
N ALA A 215 -34.18 -10.26 -9.12
CA ALA A 215 -34.81 -10.19 -10.44
C ALA A 215 -36.22 -10.80 -10.43
N TYR A 216 -36.40 -11.94 -9.76
CA TYR A 216 -37.70 -12.59 -9.59
C TYR A 216 -38.71 -11.68 -8.86
N LEU A 217 -38.30 -11.07 -7.74
CA LEU A 217 -39.18 -10.18 -6.97
C LEU A 217 -39.56 -8.94 -7.78
N ILE A 218 -38.61 -8.32 -8.48
CA ILE A 218 -38.85 -7.11 -9.28
C ILE A 218 -39.77 -7.42 -10.46
N ALA A 219 -39.45 -8.46 -11.25
CA ALA A 219 -40.25 -8.82 -12.41
C ALA A 219 -41.69 -9.21 -12.02
N GLY A 220 -41.84 -10.01 -10.95
CA GLY A 220 -43.16 -10.41 -10.47
C GLY A 220 -43.94 -9.26 -9.83
N ALA A 221 -43.29 -8.32 -9.14
CA ALA A 221 -43.94 -7.12 -8.61
C ALA A 221 -44.41 -6.19 -9.74
N VAL A 222 -43.57 -5.95 -10.75
CA VAL A 222 -43.94 -5.16 -11.94
C VAL A 222 -45.12 -5.79 -12.66
N TYR A 223 -45.09 -7.11 -12.89
CA TYR A 223 -46.19 -7.82 -13.55
C TYR A 223 -47.50 -7.69 -12.75
N ARG A 224 -47.47 -7.95 -11.43
CA ARG A 224 -48.65 -7.86 -10.56
C ARG A 224 -49.19 -6.44 -10.40
N TYR A 225 -48.32 -5.44 -10.41
CA TYR A 225 -48.72 -4.04 -10.31
C TYR A 225 -49.40 -3.53 -11.58
N PHE A 226 -48.78 -3.77 -12.75
CA PHE A 226 -49.26 -3.22 -14.01
C PHE A 226 -50.37 -4.05 -14.67
N TYR A 227 -50.29 -5.38 -14.62
CA TYR A 227 -51.24 -6.25 -15.32
C TYR A 227 -52.40 -6.73 -14.44
N LEU A 228 -52.17 -6.90 -13.12
CA LEU A 228 -53.21 -7.38 -12.19
C LEU A 228 -53.78 -6.25 -11.31
N GLY A 229 -53.20 -5.05 -11.34
CA GLY A 229 -53.69 -3.88 -10.61
C GLY A 229 -53.64 -4.01 -9.08
N ILE A 230 -52.93 -5.01 -8.55
CA ILE A 230 -52.86 -5.31 -7.13
C ILE A 230 -51.99 -4.24 -6.44
N ARG A 231 -52.48 -3.71 -5.32
CA ARG A 231 -51.82 -2.67 -4.52
C ARG A 231 -51.58 -3.15 -3.10
N GLY A 232 -50.56 -2.61 -2.44
CA GLY A 232 -50.20 -2.99 -1.08
C GLY A 232 -49.15 -4.09 -1.02
N ILE A 233 -49.06 -4.77 0.12
CA ILE A 233 -48.00 -5.76 0.43
C ILE A 233 -48.10 -7.05 -0.42
N ASP A 234 -49.26 -7.31 -1.01
CA ASP A 234 -49.53 -8.49 -1.84
C ASP A 234 -48.92 -8.41 -3.25
N ILE A 235 -48.29 -7.28 -3.57
CA ILE A 235 -47.52 -7.10 -4.80
C ILE A 235 -46.32 -8.05 -4.88
N ILE A 236 -45.81 -8.49 -3.72
CA ILE A 236 -44.65 -9.39 -3.62
C ILE A 236 -45.09 -10.80 -4.06
N PRO A 237 -44.44 -11.39 -5.07
CA PRO A 237 -44.73 -12.75 -5.51
C PRO A 237 -44.51 -13.76 -4.39
N ASN A 238 -45.49 -14.64 -4.15
CA ASN A 238 -45.42 -15.73 -3.16
C ASN A 238 -45.11 -15.27 -1.72
N LEU A 239 -45.64 -14.12 -1.29
CA LEU A 239 -45.43 -13.53 0.05
C LEU A 239 -45.58 -14.54 1.20
N GLU A 240 -46.66 -15.33 1.22
CA GLU A 240 -46.93 -16.32 2.28
C GLU A 240 -45.84 -17.39 2.40
N PHE A 241 -45.23 -17.77 1.28
CA PHE A 241 -44.08 -18.68 1.27
C PHE A 241 -42.85 -18.02 1.88
N TRP A 242 -42.56 -16.76 1.53
CA TRP A 242 -41.40 -16.03 2.08
C TRP A 242 -41.54 -15.69 3.56
N VAL A 243 -42.75 -15.41 4.04
CA VAL A 243 -43.03 -15.14 5.46
C VAL A 243 -42.92 -16.41 6.30
N SER A 244 -43.22 -17.59 5.73
CA SER A 244 -43.13 -18.86 6.45
C SER A 244 -41.72 -19.48 6.47
N LEU A 245 -40.81 -19.03 5.60
CA LEU A 245 -39.44 -19.52 5.49
C LEU A 245 -38.59 -19.35 6.77
N PRO A 246 -38.57 -18.18 7.45
CA PRO A 246 -37.80 -17.98 8.68
C PRO A 246 -38.15 -18.99 9.78
N HIS A 247 -39.45 -19.28 9.96
CA HIS A 247 -39.92 -20.23 10.95
C HIS A 247 -39.48 -21.68 10.65
N ARG A 248 -39.49 -22.07 9.36
CA ARG A 248 -39.02 -23.40 8.94
C ARG A 248 -37.52 -23.56 9.14
N VAL A 249 -36.71 -22.56 8.80
CA VAL A 249 -35.25 -22.60 9.00
C VAL A 249 -34.89 -22.65 10.48
N GLN A 250 -35.60 -21.90 11.33
CA GLN A 250 -35.44 -21.97 12.80
C GLN A 250 -35.68 -23.39 13.33
N SER A 251 -36.76 -24.06 12.92
CA SER A 251 -37.03 -25.44 13.36
C SER A 251 -35.96 -26.45 12.92
N LEU A 252 -35.37 -26.26 11.74
CA LEU A 252 -34.29 -27.11 11.24
C LEU A 252 -32.99 -26.86 12.00
N PHE A 253 -32.66 -25.61 12.32
CA PHE A 253 -31.51 -25.28 13.15
C PHE A 253 -31.65 -25.80 14.58
N VAL A 254 -32.82 -25.65 15.22
CA VAL A 254 -33.06 -26.16 16.57
C VAL A 254 -32.93 -27.68 16.63
N SER A 255 -33.48 -28.40 15.64
CA SER A 255 -33.34 -29.85 15.58
C SER A 255 -31.90 -30.32 15.27
N LEU A 256 -31.17 -29.60 14.42
CA LEU A 256 -29.74 -29.85 14.18
C LEU A 256 -28.89 -29.59 15.42
N VAL A 257 -29.10 -28.47 16.11
CA VAL A 257 -28.40 -28.12 17.35
C VAL A 257 -28.72 -29.12 18.46
N GLN A 258 -29.97 -29.54 18.60
CA GLN A 258 -30.36 -30.59 19.56
C GLN A 258 -29.70 -31.94 19.24
N ARG A 259 -29.58 -32.29 17.95
CA ARG A 259 -28.93 -33.53 17.50
C ARG A 259 -27.41 -33.51 17.72
N PHE A 260 -26.76 -32.35 17.57
CA PHE A 260 -25.33 -32.19 17.86
C PHE A 260 -25.02 -32.01 19.35
N ARG A 261 -25.95 -31.47 20.15
CA ARG A 261 -25.77 -31.22 21.59
C ARG A 261 -26.11 -32.43 22.47
N GLY A 262 -26.70 -33.49 21.91
CA GLY A 262 -27.11 -34.70 22.61
C GLY A 262 -28.33 -34.47 23.53
N PRO A 263 -29.06 -35.52 23.95
CA PRO A 263 -30.21 -35.37 24.83
C PRO A 263 -29.72 -34.85 26.19
N SER A 264 -30.15 -33.64 26.58
CA SER A 264 -30.06 -33.23 27.98
C SER A 264 -31.10 -34.02 28.78
N GLU A 265 -30.64 -35.08 29.43
CA GLU A 265 -31.43 -35.92 30.32
C GLU A 265 -31.87 -35.09 31.54
N ARG A 266 -33.07 -34.52 31.48
CA ARG A 266 -33.71 -33.92 32.64
C ARG A 266 -35.23 -34.11 32.61
N TYR A 267 -35.65 -35.35 32.81
CA TYR A 267 -36.99 -35.66 33.31
C TYR A 267 -36.86 -36.57 34.53
N ARG A 268 -36.68 -35.97 35.71
CA ARG A 268 -36.79 -36.67 37.00
C ARG A 268 -38.27 -36.61 37.40
N SER A 269 -39.06 -37.60 37.00
CA SER A 269 -40.38 -37.81 37.58
C SER A 269 -40.19 -38.32 39.00
N SER A 270 -40.74 -37.58 39.96
CA SER A 270 -40.73 -37.95 41.37
C SER A 270 -41.91 -38.91 41.61
N TYR A 271 -41.63 -40.22 41.68
CA TYR A 271 -42.57 -41.16 42.29
C TYR A 271 -42.16 -41.36 43.75
N SER A 272 -43.07 -41.05 44.67
CA SER A 272 -42.97 -41.38 46.09
C SER A 272 -43.18 -42.89 46.27
N PRO A 273 -42.32 -43.60 47.03
CA PRO A 273 -42.59 -44.99 47.37
C PRO A 273 -43.76 -45.05 48.36
N VAL A 274 -44.68 -45.99 48.12
CA VAL A 274 -45.75 -46.34 49.05
C VAL A 274 -45.22 -47.50 49.89
N ASP A 275 -45.12 -47.29 51.20
CA ASP A 275 -44.69 -48.30 52.18
C ASP A 275 -45.76 -49.40 52.29
N PHE A 276 -45.30 -50.66 52.24
CA PHE A 276 -46.03 -51.83 52.72
C PHE A 276 -45.27 -52.45 53.89
#